data_AF-A0A7S3FIC3-F1
#
_entry.id   AF-A0A7S3FIC3-F1
#
_cell.length_a   1.000
_cell.length_b   1.000
_cell.length_c   1.000
_cell.angle_alpha   90.00
_cell.angle_beta   90.00
_cell.angle_gamma   90.00
#
_symmetry.space_group_name_H-M   'P 1'
#
loop_
_entity.id
_entity.type
_entity.pdbx_description
1 polymer ?
#
loop_
_entity_poly.entity_id
_entity_poly.type
_entity_poly.pdbx_seq_one_letter_code
_entity_poly.pdbx_strand_id
1 'polypeptide(L)'
;MLALACVVTPSFLPSSPPALLVTAARRPAIAAVHLSFVENGKAGVIAALSGSLATAPVKASVLLASSNTKITPQWEYSVYAFAAQLAIFGVMYRYAVRSDDDDTLKQVIFIAFALFRAFSSMQVSRIWTPDMWMKLGASFGESALAFGVAAATLEFVWDKGWARRRPTAGFLEYPPRRWEGSTNAPPADRFLQYPPRRWEGYANAPPPFFSDAPPPYYSDGPPPYDVDEYDDYDGDTSLPYESDGDTSYY
;
A
#
# COMPACT_ATOMS: atom_id res chain seq x y z
N MET A 1 -21.95 -12.10 -26.05
CA MET A 1 -22.50 -12.61 -24.78
C MET A 1 -21.34 -13.17 -23.98
N LEU A 2 -20.75 -12.36 -23.10
CA LEU A 2 -19.61 -12.72 -22.25
C LEU A 2 -20.07 -12.55 -20.81
N ALA A 3 -20.05 -13.66 -20.06
CA ALA A 3 -20.63 -13.79 -18.75
C ALA A 3 -19.91 -12.87 -17.74
N LEU A 4 -20.70 -12.00 -17.12
CA LEU A 4 -20.36 -11.20 -15.96
C LEU A 4 -20.06 -12.18 -14.81
N ALA A 5 -18.77 -12.38 -14.47
CA ALA A 5 -18.38 -13.23 -13.37
C ALA A 5 -18.82 -12.57 -12.05
N CYS A 6 -19.81 -13.19 -11.41
CA CYS A 6 -20.27 -12.85 -10.06
C CYS A 6 -19.10 -12.85 -9.09
N VAL A 7 -18.84 -11.68 -8.49
CA VAL A 7 -18.03 -11.56 -7.29
C VAL A 7 -18.83 -12.18 -6.15
N VAL A 8 -18.47 -13.41 -5.79
CA VAL A 8 -18.99 -14.10 -4.61
C VAL A 8 -18.28 -13.54 -3.39
N THR A 9 -19.02 -12.83 -2.54
CA THR A 9 -18.59 -12.42 -1.21
C THR A 9 -18.70 -13.60 -0.24
N PRO A 10 -17.61 -14.15 0.32
CA PRO A 10 -17.70 -15.12 1.39
C PRO A 10 -17.72 -14.38 2.74
N SER A 11 -18.91 -14.17 3.29
CA SER A 11 -19.09 -13.69 4.66
C SER A 11 -19.42 -14.86 5.58
N PHE A 12 -18.42 -15.68 5.98
CA PHE A 12 -18.64 -16.72 7.00
C PHE A 12 -17.39 -17.04 7.87
N LEU A 13 -17.43 -16.54 9.13
CA LEU A 13 -16.90 -17.08 10.42
C LEU A 13 -15.37 -17.09 10.72
N PRO A 14 -14.89 -17.33 11.98
CA PRO A 14 -15.51 -17.34 13.33
C PRO A 14 -14.78 -16.45 14.40
N SER A 15 -15.34 -16.40 15.61
CA SER A 15 -14.83 -15.71 16.82
C SER A 15 -13.38 -16.09 17.21
N SER A 16 -12.54 -15.09 17.48
CA SER A 16 -11.14 -15.30 17.88
C SER A 16 -11.00 -15.81 19.33
N PRO A 17 -10.01 -16.69 19.61
CA PRO A 17 -9.67 -17.10 20.97
C PRO A 17 -8.97 -15.96 21.75
N PRO A 18 -9.03 -15.99 23.09
CA PRO A 18 -8.47 -14.94 23.96
C PRO A 18 -6.95 -14.84 23.83
N ALA A 19 -6.44 -13.60 23.79
CA ALA A 19 -5.03 -13.29 23.67
C ALA A 19 -4.25 -13.77 24.92
N LEU A 20 -3.32 -14.69 24.71
CA LEU A 20 -2.33 -15.07 25.72
C LEU A 20 -1.32 -13.93 25.89
N LEU A 21 -1.20 -13.41 27.12
CA LEU A 21 -0.25 -12.38 27.51
C LEU A 21 1.19 -12.93 27.43
N VAL A 22 1.88 -12.65 26.33
CA VAL A 22 3.31 -12.93 26.17
C VAL A 22 4.11 -11.79 26.79
N THR A 23 5.07 -12.13 27.64
CA THR A 23 5.98 -11.19 28.31
C THR A 23 6.83 -10.44 27.27
N ALA A 24 6.65 -9.11 27.19
CA ALA A 24 7.32 -8.25 26.22
C ALA A 24 8.81 -8.05 26.55
N ALA A 25 9.65 -8.99 26.14
CA ALA A 25 11.09 -8.76 26.04
C ALA A 25 11.33 -7.73 24.92
N ARG A 26 11.98 -6.61 25.24
CA ARG A 26 12.43 -5.58 24.28
C ARG A 26 13.22 -6.25 23.15
N ARG A 27 12.59 -6.48 22.00
CA ARG A 27 13.32 -6.88 20.79
C ARG A 27 14.06 -5.67 20.24
N PRO A 28 15.33 -5.82 19.81
CA PRO A 28 16.10 -4.73 19.23
C PRO A 28 15.44 -4.25 17.94
N ALA A 29 15.35 -2.93 17.74
CA ALA A 29 14.73 -2.29 16.58
C ALA A 29 15.26 -2.81 15.23
N ILE A 30 16.53 -3.24 15.19
CA ILE A 30 17.19 -3.83 14.02
C ILE A 30 16.49 -5.12 13.57
N ALA A 31 16.06 -5.97 14.51
CA ALA A 31 15.35 -7.21 14.18
C ALA A 31 13.95 -6.95 13.57
N ALA A 32 13.29 -5.84 13.96
CA ALA A 32 12.00 -5.45 13.39
C ALA A 32 12.12 -5.01 11.93
N VAL A 33 13.22 -4.31 11.59
CA VAL A 33 13.52 -3.87 10.22
C VAL A 33 13.73 -5.08 9.30
N HIS A 34 14.58 -6.04 9.67
CA HIS A 34 14.82 -7.24 8.86
C HIS A 34 13.54 -8.06 8.61
N LEU A 35 12.70 -8.24 9.63
CA LEU A 35 11.43 -8.96 9.50
C LEU A 35 10.48 -8.26 8.50
N SER A 36 10.50 -6.93 8.48
CA SER A 36 9.66 -6.14 7.59
C SER A 36 10.03 -6.34 6.11
N PHE A 37 11.31 -6.47 5.79
CA PHE A 37 11.81 -6.72 4.44
C PHE A 37 11.42 -8.10 3.92
N VAL A 38 11.58 -9.14 4.74
CA VAL A 38 11.23 -10.52 4.36
C VAL A 38 9.75 -10.62 4.03
N GLU A 39 8.89 -10.05 4.87
CA GLU A 39 7.44 -10.08 4.66
C GLU A 39 6.99 -9.21 3.47
N ASN A 40 7.67 -8.09 3.20
CA ASN A 40 7.44 -7.32 1.97
C ASN A 40 7.84 -8.13 0.72
N GLY A 41 8.98 -8.82 0.77
CA GLY A 41 9.43 -9.68 -0.32
C GLY A 41 8.43 -10.79 -0.65
N LYS A 42 7.89 -11.46 0.37
CA LYS A 42 6.81 -12.46 0.19
C LYS A 42 5.58 -11.85 -0.49
N ALA A 43 5.11 -10.72 -0.01
CA ALA A 43 3.93 -10.05 -0.58
C ALA A 43 4.16 -9.67 -2.05
N GLY A 44 5.34 -9.15 -2.38
CA GLY A 44 5.71 -8.82 -3.77
C GLY A 44 5.76 -10.06 -4.67
N VAL A 45 6.41 -11.15 -4.23
CA VAL A 45 6.50 -12.40 -5.01
C VAL A 45 5.12 -13.01 -5.24
N ILE A 46 4.28 -13.06 -4.21
CA ILE A 46 2.92 -13.61 -4.32
C ILE A 46 2.11 -12.81 -5.33
N ALA A 47 2.10 -11.47 -5.20
CA ALA A 47 1.36 -10.59 -6.11
C ALA A 47 1.85 -10.71 -7.56
N ALA A 48 3.18 -10.77 -7.76
CA ALA A 48 3.78 -10.92 -9.09
C ALA A 48 3.38 -12.23 -9.75
N LEU A 49 3.47 -13.35 -9.03
CA LEU A 49 3.12 -14.67 -9.55
C LEU A 49 1.62 -14.79 -9.82
N SER A 50 0.76 -14.40 -8.87
CA SER A 50 -0.69 -14.53 -9.03
C SER A 50 -1.24 -13.61 -10.12
N GLY A 51 -0.77 -12.37 -10.19
CA GLY A 51 -1.20 -11.41 -11.23
C GLY A 51 -0.70 -11.80 -12.62
N SER A 52 0.52 -12.35 -12.72
CA SER A 52 1.07 -12.84 -13.97
C SER A 52 0.35 -14.10 -14.47
N LEU A 53 0.02 -15.03 -13.58
CA LEU A 53 -0.79 -16.21 -13.91
C LEU A 53 -2.20 -15.82 -14.35
N ALA A 54 -2.81 -14.81 -13.72
CA ALA A 54 -4.14 -14.32 -14.09
C ALA A 54 -4.19 -13.73 -15.51
N THR A 55 -3.10 -13.12 -15.97
CA THR A 55 -3.03 -12.47 -17.30
C THR A 55 -2.46 -13.37 -18.39
N ALA A 56 -1.87 -14.51 -18.04
CA ALA A 56 -1.29 -15.44 -19.00
C ALA A 56 -2.28 -15.87 -20.11
N PRO A 57 -3.56 -16.19 -19.85
CA PRO A 57 -4.51 -16.54 -20.90
C PRO A 57 -4.78 -15.39 -21.88
N VAL A 58 -4.85 -14.15 -21.37
CA VAL A 58 -5.10 -12.95 -22.19
C VAL A 58 -3.92 -12.71 -23.11
N LYS A 59 -2.69 -12.78 -22.59
CA LYS A 59 -1.46 -12.60 -23.40
C LYS A 59 -1.26 -13.73 -24.40
N ALA A 60 -1.54 -14.98 -24.02
CA ALA A 60 -1.48 -16.12 -24.93
C ALA A 60 -2.47 -15.95 -26.09
N SER A 61 -3.68 -15.46 -25.83
CA SER A 61 -4.69 -15.21 -26.86
C SER A 61 -4.24 -14.15 -27.86
N VAL A 62 -3.57 -13.09 -27.41
CA VAL A 62 -2.99 -12.05 -28.28
C VAL A 62 -1.86 -12.62 -29.14
N LEU A 63 -0.99 -13.45 -28.56
CA LEU A 63 0.09 -14.11 -29.30
C LEU A 63 -0.44 -15.08 -30.38
N LEU A 64 -1.48 -15.85 -30.05
CA LEU A 64 -2.17 -16.76 -30.99
C LEU A 64 -2.85 -16.00 -32.13
N ALA A 65 -3.41 -14.81 -31.84
CA ALA A 65 -4.04 -13.96 -32.84
C ALA A 65 -3.01 -13.23 -33.73
N SER A 66 -1.79 -12.97 -33.24
CA SER A 66 -0.72 -12.40 -34.05
C SER A 66 -0.04 -13.50 -34.87
N SER A 67 -0.32 -13.56 -36.16
CA SER A 67 0.25 -14.54 -37.10
C SER A 67 1.78 -14.43 -37.29
N ASN A 68 2.45 -13.49 -36.61
CA ASN A 68 3.90 -13.34 -36.59
C ASN A 68 4.49 -13.89 -35.28
N THR A 69 4.76 -15.19 -35.26
CA THR A 69 5.22 -15.99 -34.10
C THR A 69 6.67 -15.75 -33.67
N LYS A 70 7.31 -14.64 -34.06
CA LYS A 70 8.64 -14.31 -33.57
C LYS A 70 8.49 -13.69 -32.18
N ILE A 71 8.88 -14.45 -31.14
CA ILE A 71 9.05 -13.91 -29.79
C ILE A 71 10.04 -12.75 -29.90
N THR A 72 9.54 -11.53 -29.78
CA THR A 72 10.37 -10.34 -29.82
C THR A 72 10.93 -10.06 -28.42
N PRO A 73 12.16 -9.54 -28.29
CA PRO A 73 12.71 -9.09 -27.01
C PRO A 73 11.79 -8.08 -26.29
N GLN A 74 10.99 -7.35 -27.06
CA GLN A 74 9.99 -6.42 -26.57
C GLN A 74 8.87 -7.11 -25.77
N TRP A 75 8.43 -8.31 -26.18
CA TRP A 75 7.42 -9.05 -25.44
C TRP A 75 7.96 -9.50 -24.08
N GLU A 76 9.15 -10.08 -24.04
CA GLU A 76 9.80 -10.52 -22.79
C GLU A 76 9.98 -9.36 -21.81
N TYR A 77 10.50 -8.22 -22.30
CA TYR A 77 10.65 -7.01 -21.50
C TYR A 77 9.30 -6.55 -20.90
N SER A 78 8.23 -6.57 -21.70
CA SER A 78 6.89 -6.16 -21.22
C SER A 78 6.33 -7.08 -20.12
N VAL A 79 6.64 -8.38 -20.18
CA VAL A 79 6.23 -9.36 -19.17
C VAL A 79 7.01 -9.14 -17.88
N TYR A 80 8.34 -8.95 -17.95
CA TYR A 80 9.17 -8.69 -16.77
C TYR A 80 8.84 -7.36 -16.11
N ALA A 81 8.67 -6.28 -16.90
CA ALA A 81 8.27 -4.98 -16.37
C ALA A 81 6.91 -5.07 -15.65
N PHE A 82 5.99 -5.85 -16.19
CA PHE A 82 4.70 -6.06 -15.55
C PHE A 82 4.78 -6.88 -14.25
N ALA A 83 5.56 -7.95 -14.24
CA ALA A 83 5.81 -8.73 -13.03
C ALA A 83 6.46 -7.87 -11.92
N ALA A 84 7.41 -7.01 -12.28
CA ALA A 84 8.01 -6.05 -11.37
C ALA A 84 6.98 -5.04 -10.83
N GLN A 85 6.08 -4.54 -11.68
CA GLN A 85 5.00 -3.65 -11.26
C GLN A 85 4.03 -4.33 -10.28
N LEU A 86 3.68 -5.60 -10.51
CA LEU A 86 2.88 -6.40 -9.58
C LEU A 86 3.60 -6.66 -8.26
N ALA A 87 4.92 -6.86 -8.29
CA ALA A 87 5.72 -7.01 -7.08
C ALA A 87 5.70 -5.72 -6.23
N ILE A 88 5.92 -4.57 -6.86
CA ILE A 88 5.85 -3.26 -6.18
C ILE A 88 4.43 -3.03 -5.64
N PHE A 89 3.40 -3.35 -6.42
CA PHE A 89 2.01 -3.30 -5.98
C PHE A 89 1.78 -4.13 -4.72
N GLY A 90 2.24 -5.39 -4.68
CA GLY A 90 2.07 -6.24 -3.49
C GLY A 90 2.72 -5.67 -2.24
N VAL A 91 3.89 -5.04 -2.38
CA VAL A 91 4.56 -4.32 -1.29
C VAL A 91 3.71 -3.13 -0.83
N MET A 92 3.26 -2.28 -1.77
CA MET A 92 2.43 -1.11 -1.46
C MET A 92 1.07 -1.49 -0.86
N TYR A 93 0.44 -2.55 -1.37
CA TYR A 93 -0.83 -3.06 -0.87
C TYR A 93 -0.72 -3.47 0.60
N ARG A 94 0.37 -4.12 1.00
CA ARG A 94 0.65 -4.44 2.41
C ARG A 94 0.80 -3.20 3.29
N TYR A 95 1.31 -2.09 2.75
CA TYR A 95 1.49 -0.85 3.51
C TYR A 95 0.19 -0.07 3.66
N ALA A 96 -0.62 -0.05 2.61
CA ALA A 96 -1.82 0.73 2.53
C ALA A 96 -3.02 0.01 3.15
N VAL A 97 -3.14 -1.30 2.94
CA VAL A 97 -4.12 -2.17 3.60
C VAL A 97 -3.53 -2.63 4.93
N ARG A 98 -3.58 -1.72 5.91
CA ARG A 98 -3.29 -2.04 7.31
C ARG A 98 -4.41 -2.92 7.87
N SER A 99 -4.31 -3.32 9.14
CA SER A 99 -5.39 -4.05 9.85
C SER A 99 -6.71 -3.27 9.97
N ASP A 100 -6.83 -2.09 9.36
CA ASP A 100 -8.05 -1.33 9.32
C ASP A 100 -8.95 -1.96 8.25
N ASP A 101 -10.13 -2.44 8.64
CA ASP A 101 -11.13 -3.09 7.78
C ASP A 101 -11.84 -2.07 6.85
N ASP A 102 -11.08 -1.17 6.23
CA ASP A 102 -11.60 -0.25 5.22
C ASP A 102 -11.57 -0.88 3.83
N ASP A 103 -12.67 -1.54 3.49
CA ASP A 103 -12.88 -2.15 2.18
C ASP A 103 -12.84 -1.12 1.03
N THR A 104 -13.18 0.14 1.28
CA THR A 104 -13.15 1.18 0.25
C THR A 104 -11.71 1.51 -0.15
N LEU A 105 -10.81 1.62 0.83
CA LEU A 105 -9.40 1.86 0.59
C LEU A 105 -8.77 0.71 -0.22
N LYS A 106 -9.09 -0.55 0.13
CA LYS A 106 -8.62 -1.73 -0.61
C LYS A 106 -9.01 -1.66 -2.08
N GLN A 107 -10.25 -1.25 -2.37
CA GLN A 107 -10.76 -1.15 -3.73
C GLN A 107 -10.08 -0.03 -4.51
N VAL A 108 -9.97 1.16 -3.92
CA VAL A 108 -9.38 2.33 -4.58
C VAL A 108 -7.92 2.07 -4.97
N ILE A 109 -7.14 1.39 -4.14
CA ILE A 109 -5.72 1.12 -4.42
C ILE A 109 -5.55 0.28 -5.67
N PHE A 110 -6.23 -0.86 -5.80
CA PHE A 110 -6.03 -1.71 -6.99
C PHE A 110 -6.59 -1.04 -8.26
N ILE A 111 -7.71 -0.30 -8.15
CA ILE A 111 -8.27 0.46 -9.28
C ILE A 111 -7.28 1.54 -9.74
N ALA A 112 -6.66 2.27 -8.81
CA ALA A 112 -5.67 3.29 -9.13
C ALA A 112 -4.46 2.69 -9.86
N PHE A 113 -3.88 1.60 -9.37
CA PHE A 113 -2.76 0.92 -10.02
C PHE A 113 -3.13 0.39 -11.42
N ALA A 114 -4.33 -0.18 -11.57
CA ALA A 114 -4.84 -0.63 -12.86
C ALA A 114 -4.99 0.52 -13.85
N LEU A 115 -5.51 1.66 -13.39
CA LEU A 115 -5.73 2.85 -14.20
C LEU A 115 -4.40 3.49 -14.63
N PHE A 116 -3.46 3.68 -13.71
CA PHE A 116 -2.13 4.23 -14.03
C PHE A 116 -1.38 3.35 -15.02
N ARG A 117 -1.48 2.02 -14.88
CA ARG A 117 -0.91 1.08 -15.84
C ARG A 117 -1.57 1.17 -17.22
N ALA A 118 -2.89 1.29 -17.26
CA ALA A 118 -3.64 1.43 -18.50
C ALA A 118 -3.20 2.71 -19.24
N PHE A 119 -3.11 3.83 -18.53
CA PHE A 119 -2.61 5.09 -19.09
C PHE A 119 -1.16 5.02 -19.55
N SER A 120 -0.27 4.36 -18.79
CA SER A 120 1.13 4.21 -19.19
C SER A 120 1.31 3.31 -20.42
N SER A 121 0.31 2.49 -20.75
CA SER A 121 0.35 1.58 -21.90
C SER A 121 -0.21 2.21 -23.18
N MET A 122 -0.85 3.38 -23.08
CA MET A 122 -1.36 4.11 -24.24
C MET A 122 -0.23 4.90 -24.90
N GLN A 123 -0.12 4.76 -26.23
CA GLN A 123 0.69 5.65 -27.04
C GLN A 123 -0.11 6.94 -27.29
N VAL A 124 0.45 8.08 -26.91
CA VAL A 124 -0.19 9.39 -27.10
C VAL A 124 -0.15 9.75 -28.59
N SER A 125 -1.29 9.63 -29.26
CA SER A 125 -1.48 10.16 -30.61
C SER A 125 -1.93 11.61 -30.56
N ARG A 126 -1.58 12.40 -31.57
CA ARG A 126 -1.99 13.81 -31.70
C ARG A 126 -3.50 13.96 -31.92
N ILE A 127 -4.17 12.91 -32.41
CA ILE A 127 -5.60 12.88 -32.72
C ILE A 127 -6.25 11.77 -31.89
N TRP A 128 -7.28 12.14 -31.13
CA TRP A 128 -8.05 11.21 -30.31
C TRP A 128 -9.05 10.43 -31.18
N THR A 129 -8.78 9.15 -31.42
CA THR A 129 -9.68 8.27 -32.21
C THR A 129 -10.56 7.43 -31.27
N PRO A 130 -11.79 7.03 -31.69
CA PRO A 130 -12.65 6.17 -30.87
C PRO A 130 -11.99 4.81 -30.53
N ASP A 131 -11.09 4.32 -31.37
CA ASP A 131 -10.31 3.10 -31.11
C ASP A 131 -9.41 3.23 -29.87
N MET A 132 -9.01 4.45 -29.49
CA MET A 132 -8.22 4.69 -28.27
C MET A 132 -9.02 4.34 -27.01
N TRP A 133 -10.33 4.59 -26.98
CA TRP A 133 -11.18 4.21 -25.84
C TRP A 133 -11.28 2.70 -25.69
N MET A 134 -11.40 1.97 -26.81
CA MET A 134 -11.43 0.50 -26.79
C MET A 134 -10.09 -0.08 -26.31
N LYS A 135 -8.96 0.48 -26.78
CA LYS A 135 -7.63 0.10 -26.32
C LYS A 135 -7.43 0.40 -24.83
N LEU A 136 -7.85 1.58 -24.37
CA LEU A 136 -7.79 1.97 -22.96
C LEU A 136 -8.62 1.01 -22.11
N GLY A 137 -9.87 0.77 -22.49
CA GLY A 137 -10.77 -0.15 -21.79
C GLY A 137 -10.22 -1.58 -21.70
N ALA A 138 -9.66 -2.10 -22.80
CA ALA A 138 -9.03 -3.42 -22.82
C ALA A 138 -7.79 -3.46 -21.91
N SER A 139 -6.92 -2.46 -21.97
CA SER A 139 -5.72 -2.38 -21.12
C SER A 139 -6.05 -2.20 -19.63
N PHE A 140 -7.10 -1.44 -19.32
CA PHE A 140 -7.63 -1.29 -17.98
C PHE A 140 -8.23 -2.60 -17.48
N GLY A 141 -9.02 -3.30 -18.30
CA GLY A 141 -9.59 -4.60 -17.95
C GLY A 141 -8.52 -5.65 -17.63
N GLU A 142 -7.49 -5.77 -18.46
CA GLU A 142 -6.35 -6.67 -18.21
C GLU A 142 -5.64 -6.31 -16.89
N SER A 143 -5.39 -5.02 -16.68
CA SER A 143 -4.68 -4.53 -15.49
C SER A 143 -5.53 -4.71 -14.22
N ALA A 144 -6.82 -4.40 -14.26
CA ALA A 144 -7.75 -4.55 -13.16
C ALA A 144 -7.91 -6.02 -12.76
N LEU A 145 -7.98 -6.92 -13.74
CA LEU A 145 -7.99 -8.36 -13.49
C LEU A 145 -6.69 -8.82 -12.80
N ALA A 146 -5.53 -8.36 -13.28
CA ALA A 146 -4.24 -8.74 -12.70
C ALA A 146 -4.06 -8.24 -11.25
N PHE A 147 -4.29 -6.95 -11.02
CA PHE A 147 -4.15 -6.34 -9.69
C PHE A 147 -5.25 -6.81 -8.74
N GLY A 148 -6.46 -7.05 -9.24
CA GLY A 148 -7.56 -7.61 -8.46
C GLY A 148 -7.27 -9.03 -7.99
N VAL A 149 -6.79 -9.92 -8.87
CA VAL A 149 -6.39 -11.28 -8.48
C VAL A 149 -5.18 -11.25 -7.53
N ALA A 150 -4.22 -10.35 -7.75
CA ALA A 150 -3.10 -10.17 -6.83
C ALA A 150 -3.57 -9.72 -5.43
N ALA A 151 -4.47 -8.74 -5.35
CA ALA A 151 -5.05 -8.29 -4.08
C ALA A 151 -5.82 -9.41 -3.37
N ALA A 152 -6.71 -10.11 -4.09
CA ALA A 152 -7.49 -11.22 -3.54
C ALA A 152 -6.59 -12.36 -3.02
N THR A 153 -5.50 -12.66 -3.74
CA THR A 153 -4.53 -13.68 -3.31
C THR A 153 -3.79 -13.25 -2.05
N LEU A 154 -3.42 -11.97 -1.93
CA LEU A 154 -2.78 -11.44 -0.72
C LEU A 154 -3.70 -11.51 0.50
N GLU A 155 -4.96 -11.11 0.37
CA GLU A 155 -5.97 -11.25 1.44
C GLU A 155 -6.09 -12.72 1.86
N PHE A 156 -6.22 -13.65 0.90
CA PHE A 156 -6.30 -15.08 1.20
C PHE A 156 -5.06 -15.60 1.95
N VAL A 157 -3.86 -15.21 1.53
CA VAL A 157 -2.59 -15.61 2.17
C VAL A 157 -2.50 -15.06 3.59
N TRP A 158 -2.98 -13.83 3.83
CA TRP A 158 -3.04 -13.24 5.17
C TRP A 158 -4.05 -13.96 6.06
N ASP A 159 -5.21 -14.31 5.54
CA ASP A 159 -6.26 -15.00 6.30
C ASP A 159 -5.81 -16.42 6.69
N LYS A 160 -4.97 -17.06 5.86
CA LYS A 160 -4.31 -18.33 6.19
C LYS A 160 -3.13 -18.19 7.15
N GLY A 161 -2.70 -16.98 7.47
CA GLY A 161 -1.53 -16.72 8.33
C GLY A 161 -0.19 -17.08 7.69
N TRP A 162 -0.13 -17.22 6.35
CA TRP A 162 1.10 -17.51 5.62
C TRP A 162 2.01 -16.27 5.48
N ALA A 163 1.41 -15.08 5.52
CA ALA A 163 2.10 -13.80 5.64
C ALA A 163 1.42 -12.94 6.72
N ARG A 164 2.15 -11.98 7.30
CA ARG A 164 1.61 -11.08 8.33
C ARG A 164 1.23 -9.71 7.78
N ARG A 165 -0.02 -9.30 8.01
CA ARG A 165 -0.47 -7.90 7.91
C ARG A 165 0.35 -7.03 8.87
N ARG A 166 0.63 -5.78 8.49
CA ARG A 166 1.26 -4.85 9.43
C ARG A 166 0.22 -4.43 10.47
N PRO A 167 0.57 -4.43 11.77
CA PRO A 167 -0.26 -3.81 12.79
C PRO A 167 -0.48 -2.32 12.43
N THR A 168 -1.70 -1.82 12.65
CA THR A 168 -2.03 -0.40 12.45
C THR A 168 -1.07 0.46 13.27
N ALA A 169 -0.32 1.34 12.60
CA ALA A 169 0.63 2.26 13.22
C ALA A 169 -0.15 3.25 14.10
N GLY A 170 -0.18 2.97 15.40
CA GLY A 170 -1.07 3.60 16.37
C GLY A 170 -1.40 2.64 17.51
N PHE A 171 -1.50 1.34 17.19
CA PHE A 171 -1.28 0.27 18.14
C PHE A 171 0.23 -0.01 18.21
N LEU A 172 1.00 1.02 18.58
CA LEU A 172 1.96 0.74 19.64
C LEU A 172 1.07 0.20 20.75
N GLU A 173 1.02 -1.13 20.82
CA GLU A 173 1.01 -1.83 22.09
C GLU A 173 2.13 -1.16 22.89
N TYR A 174 1.85 0.01 23.45
CA TYR A 174 2.39 0.35 24.73
C TYR A 174 1.98 -0.88 25.53
N PRO A 175 2.92 -1.79 25.89
CA PRO A 175 2.59 -2.67 26.99
C PRO A 175 2.05 -1.71 28.04
N PRO A 176 0.85 -1.96 28.61
CA PRO A 176 0.27 -1.04 29.57
C PRO A 176 1.41 -0.66 30.48
N ARG A 177 1.79 0.65 30.52
CA ARG A 177 2.87 1.09 31.39
C ARG A 177 2.42 0.58 32.74
N ARG A 178 2.99 -0.55 33.18
CA ARG A 178 2.84 -1.01 34.53
C ARG A 178 3.41 0.17 35.28
N TRP A 179 2.54 0.87 35.99
CA TRP A 179 2.93 1.91 36.92
C TRP A 179 3.70 1.23 38.05
N GLU A 180 4.85 0.66 37.71
CA GLU A 180 5.78 -0.04 38.58
C GLU A 180 6.62 1.07 39.23
N GLY A 181 5.99 1.76 40.18
CA GLY A 181 6.59 2.89 40.86
C GLY A 181 5.60 3.87 41.51
N SER A 182 4.30 3.83 41.16
CA SER A 182 3.31 4.60 41.92
C SER A 182 2.75 3.75 43.05
N THR A 183 3.23 3.98 44.27
CA THR A 183 2.64 3.45 45.50
C THR A 183 1.22 3.97 45.76
N ASN A 184 0.69 4.83 44.89
CA ASN A 184 -0.64 5.42 44.97
C ASN A 184 -1.57 4.90 43.86
N ALA A 185 -1.49 3.60 43.53
CA ALA A 185 -2.52 2.99 42.68
C ALA A 185 -3.86 2.98 43.45
N PRO A 186 -4.96 3.47 42.88
CA PRO A 186 -6.27 3.35 43.50
C PRO A 186 -6.62 1.86 43.68
N PRO A 187 -7.28 1.49 44.79
CA PRO A 187 -7.54 0.11 45.12
C PRO A 187 -8.34 -0.60 44.02
N ALA A 188 -8.03 -1.88 43.80
CA ALA A 188 -8.52 -2.71 42.69
C ALA A 188 -10.03 -2.99 42.75
N ASP A 189 -10.68 -2.60 43.84
CA ASP A 189 -12.11 -2.74 44.12
C ASP A 189 -13.00 -1.80 43.30
N ARG A 190 -12.46 -0.73 42.70
CA ARG A 190 -13.23 0.16 41.79
C ARG A 190 -13.32 -0.31 40.34
N PHE A 191 -12.52 -1.28 39.90
CA PHE A 191 -12.51 -1.71 38.50
C PHE A 191 -13.64 -2.70 38.13
N LEU A 192 -14.36 -3.24 39.11
CA LEU A 192 -15.52 -4.12 38.88
C LEU A 192 -16.84 -3.37 38.69
N GLN A 193 -16.87 -2.04 38.83
CA GLN A 193 -18.11 -1.24 38.67
C GLN A 193 -18.34 -0.72 37.25
N TYR A 194 -17.41 -0.90 36.32
CA TYR A 194 -17.64 -0.56 34.92
C TYR A 194 -17.83 -1.85 34.12
N PRO A 195 -19.08 -2.27 33.84
CA PRO A 195 -19.31 -3.31 32.85
C PRO A 195 -18.67 -2.85 31.52
N PRO A 196 -18.19 -3.78 30.69
CA PRO A 196 -17.67 -3.45 29.37
C PRO A 196 -18.76 -2.71 28.61
N ARG A 197 -18.60 -1.39 28.46
CA ARG A 197 -19.51 -0.59 27.62
C ARG A 197 -19.32 -1.10 26.20
N ARG A 198 -20.32 -1.84 25.73
CA ARG A 198 -20.57 -2.11 24.32
C ARG A 198 -20.44 -0.78 23.59
N TRP A 199 -19.48 -0.70 22.67
CA TRP A 199 -19.25 0.46 21.81
C TRP A 199 -20.39 0.58 20.79
N GLU A 200 -21.58 0.93 21.26
CA GLU A 200 -22.69 1.37 20.42
C GLU A 200 -22.70 2.89 20.38
N GLY A 201 -22.31 3.46 19.25
CA GLY A 201 -22.66 4.83 18.87
C GLY A 201 -21.74 5.94 19.38
N TYR A 202 -20.55 6.07 18.80
CA TYR A 202 -19.82 7.35 18.80
C TYR A 202 -20.19 8.14 17.55
N ALA A 203 -21.36 8.78 17.58
CA ALA A 203 -21.68 9.83 16.62
C ALA A 203 -21.52 11.24 17.22
N ASN A 204 -21.59 11.46 18.55
CA ASN A 204 -21.68 12.82 19.09
C ASN A 204 -21.03 13.09 20.47
N ALA A 205 -20.09 12.27 20.94
CA ALA A 205 -19.37 12.61 22.17
C ALA A 205 -18.14 13.48 21.86
N PRO A 206 -18.04 14.73 22.35
CA PRO A 206 -16.81 15.51 22.22
C PRO A 206 -15.66 14.82 22.96
N PRO A 207 -14.42 14.92 22.45
CA PRO A 207 -13.26 14.27 23.07
C PRO A 207 -13.05 14.81 24.51
N PRO A 208 -12.64 13.96 25.46
CA PRO A 208 -12.52 14.31 26.88
C PRO A 208 -11.31 15.21 27.24
N PHE A 209 -10.85 16.07 26.32
CA PHE A 209 -9.69 16.94 26.52
C PHE A 209 -9.98 18.44 26.47
N PHE A 210 -11.24 18.86 26.47
CA PHE A 210 -11.60 20.24 26.79
C PHE A 210 -11.85 20.36 28.30
N SER A 211 -10.79 20.24 29.09
CA SER A 211 -10.76 20.87 30.41
C SER A 211 -10.40 22.34 30.21
N ASP A 212 -11.17 23.25 30.80
CA ASP A 212 -10.98 24.72 30.81
C ASP A 212 -9.69 25.20 31.50
N ALA A 213 -8.62 24.41 31.48
CA ALA A 213 -7.32 24.86 31.91
C ALA A 213 -6.79 25.86 30.87
N PRO A 214 -6.48 27.11 31.27
CA PRO A 214 -5.86 28.06 30.35
C PRO A 214 -4.54 27.45 29.84
N PRO A 215 -4.23 27.57 28.53
CA PRO A 215 -2.98 27.07 27.99
C PRO A 215 -1.83 27.69 28.79
N PRO A 216 -0.79 26.91 29.16
CA PRO A 216 0.42 27.52 29.68
C PRO A 216 0.93 28.48 28.61
N TYR A 217 1.08 29.75 29.00
CA TYR A 217 1.65 30.80 28.19
C TYR A 217 2.85 30.26 27.42
N TYR A 218 2.73 30.21 26.09
CA TYR A 218 3.90 30.18 25.24
C TYR A 218 4.63 31.50 25.49
N SER A 219 5.72 31.42 26.24
CA SER A 219 6.69 32.49 26.33
C SER A 219 7.20 32.78 24.92
N ASP A 220 6.85 33.95 24.40
CA ASP A 220 7.31 34.55 23.14
C ASP A 220 8.83 34.79 23.16
N GLY A 221 9.61 33.70 23.09
CA GLY A 221 11.02 33.75 22.76
C GLY A 221 11.18 33.26 21.33
N PRO A 222 11.57 34.10 20.35
CA PRO A 222 12.00 33.58 19.06
C PRO A 222 13.17 32.61 19.31
N PRO A 223 13.18 31.43 18.66
CA PRO A 223 14.36 30.57 18.73
C PRO A 223 15.56 31.35 18.18
N PRO A 224 16.75 31.24 18.81
CA PRO A 224 17.96 31.77 18.22
C PRO A 224 18.19 31.00 16.91
N TYR A 225 17.88 31.66 15.80
CA TYR A 225 18.40 31.24 14.52
C TYR A 225 19.87 31.68 14.51
N ASP A 226 20.77 30.72 14.73
CA ASP A 226 22.16 30.88 14.33
C ASP A 226 22.15 31.01 12.81
N VAL A 227 22.40 32.25 12.36
CA VAL A 227 22.61 32.60 10.97
C VAL A 227 24.02 32.16 10.61
N ASP A 228 24.21 30.85 10.45
CA ASP A 228 25.40 30.34 9.78
C ASP A 228 25.25 30.64 8.29
N GLU A 229 25.75 31.82 7.92
CA GLU A 229 26.69 32.01 6.81
C GLU A 229 26.46 31.06 5.62
N TYR A 230 25.50 31.41 4.76
CA TYR A 230 25.49 30.90 3.39
C TYR A 230 26.62 31.60 2.63
N ASP A 231 27.79 30.97 2.65
CA ASP A 231 28.88 31.26 1.74
C ASP A 231 28.39 31.19 0.28
N ASP A 232 28.76 32.23 -0.45
CA ASP A 232 28.78 32.37 -1.90
C ASP A 232 29.00 31.04 -2.62
N TYR A 233 27.93 30.54 -3.26
CA TYR A 233 28.07 29.56 -4.34
C TYR A 233 28.09 30.33 -5.68
N ASP A 234 29.24 30.95 -5.96
CA ASP A 234 29.61 31.45 -7.28
C ASP A 234 29.99 30.25 -8.17
N GLY A 235 28.96 29.47 -8.52
CA GLY A 235 29.08 28.30 -9.38
C GLY A 235 28.72 28.64 -10.81
N ASP A 236 29.71 29.09 -11.57
CA ASP A 236 29.70 29.27 -13.03
C ASP A 236 29.13 28.03 -13.75
N THR A 237 27.84 28.06 -14.08
CA THR A 237 27.20 27.06 -14.94
C THR A 237 27.27 27.50 -16.40
N SER A 238 28.48 27.62 -16.93
CA SER A 238 28.74 27.59 -18.36
C SER A 238 28.70 26.13 -18.85
N LEU A 239 27.48 25.62 -19.08
CA LEU A 239 27.32 24.35 -19.80
C LEU A 239 27.68 24.57 -21.29
N PRO A 240 28.65 23.84 -21.86
CA PRO A 240 28.90 23.89 -23.29
C PRO A 240 27.71 23.25 -24.03
N TYR A 241 27.09 24.05 -24.89
CA TYR A 241 26.10 23.59 -25.85
C TYR A 241 26.83 22.80 -26.95
N GLU A 242 26.94 21.48 -26.79
CA GLU A 242 27.31 20.57 -27.88
C GLU A 242 26.15 20.50 -28.88
N SER A 243 26.20 21.43 -29.84
CA SER A 243 25.48 21.37 -31.09
C SER A 243 26.22 20.42 -32.01
N ASP A 244 25.83 19.14 -32.04
CA ASP A 244 26.33 18.21 -33.06
C ASP A 244 25.23 17.26 -33.55
N GLY A 245 25.20 17.11 -34.88
CA GLY A 245 24.74 15.87 -35.49
C GLY A 245 23.39 15.92 -36.17
N ASP A 246 23.36 16.61 -37.30
CA ASP A 246 22.48 16.35 -38.44
C ASP A 246 22.32 14.83 -38.70
N THR A 247 21.16 14.27 -38.39
CA THR A 247 20.79 12.91 -38.86
C THR A 247 19.65 13.03 -39.85
N SER A 248 20.02 13.07 -41.13
CA SER A 248 19.12 12.79 -42.24
C SER A 248 18.66 11.33 -42.15
N TYR A 249 17.36 11.10 -42.08
CA TYR A 249 16.78 9.78 -42.34
C TYR A 249 16.02 9.85 -43.67
N TYR A 250 16.56 9.11 -44.64
CA TYR A 250 15.87 8.63 -45.84
C TYR A 250 14.88 7.51 -45.47
#